data_AF-T0QJB4-F1
#
_entry.id   AF-T0QJB4-F1
#
_cell.length_a   1.000
_cell.length_b   1.000
_cell.length_c   1.000
_cell.angle_alpha   90.00
_cell.angle_beta   90.00
_cell.angle_gamma   90.00
#
_symmetry.space_group_name_H-M   'P 1'
#
loop_
_entity.id
_entity.type
_entity.pdbx_description
1 polymer ?
#
loop_
_entity_poly.entity_id
_entity_poly.type
_entity_poly.pdbx_seq_one_letter_code
_entity_poly.pdbx_strand_id
1 'polypeptide(L)'
;MEPTKGGVDFSQLQREYRNMEMNRKSYSDESHQVMRRQQSVIEKLKHDNDNMKSELALATRHLTEANANSQSESIARMQDQIDAYVKKIAGEAKHCDTLTQQITIMKHKVLHQRKHMGGVNAAKENHHMVHKQIRILENRLDKSLVKFNEALAQNKVLREEIDNLRRERMIFDNIYRKLEKDHNERKKQMANIIELSNLSYEQRDAAQMEVKAIEQINRQEAEEHRRQITDLLEKMEESKKRADLAREAQLRDVARRESSGTSDDDGTLKRKLQRQQWGVAKEKVHVQVSIERVQNYEEVFTKIKAATGITDIEELVNTFIKNEDQNFSLFNYVNEQTNEIEKLQDQIEALKVEEAKYSEETGDDAHQHKQLLKDLEAKLVATEASAEKYEVKYNDAQKNINAVKIAIQVLFNHVGCNAQAMAEMLGENIVTDVNMMQYLGMVEQRTNEILQQYAHFQKSRSASLDLLDNPVLGHGLSSHQLHAVLGIGPPMPMGGEPLQINPPNLEDYSSDEDEMVDHGVADGMHPLTRDELKLRTLKGLRRSSGLMPNVAAQGRDTKKTRHKKPKS
;
A
#
# COMPACT_ATOMS: atom_id res chain seq x y z
N MET A 1 -164.10 -163.13 19.81
CA MET A 1 -164.21 -163.88 18.53
C MET A 1 -164.32 -162.81 17.45
N GLU A 2 -163.24 -162.13 17.06
CA GLU A 2 -163.42 -160.74 16.58
C GLU A 2 -162.30 -160.23 15.65
N PRO A 3 -162.64 -159.61 14.50
CA PRO A 3 -161.67 -159.08 13.55
C PRO A 3 -161.64 -157.54 13.50
N THR A 4 -160.59 -157.02 12.80
CA THR A 4 -160.37 -155.64 12.29
C THR A 4 -159.74 -154.61 13.22
N LYS A 5 -158.95 -153.61 12.79
CA LYS A 5 -157.85 -153.41 11.80
C LYS A 5 -157.51 -151.89 11.85
N GLY A 6 -156.25 -151.53 12.20
CA GLY A 6 -155.49 -150.28 11.85
C GLY A 6 -155.98 -148.90 12.34
N GLY A 7 -155.17 -147.90 12.72
CA GLY A 7 -153.71 -147.73 12.81
C GLY A 7 -153.29 -146.24 13.08
N VAL A 8 -152.43 -146.05 14.10
CA VAL A 8 -151.35 -145.05 14.35
C VAL A 8 -151.61 -143.53 14.59
N ASP A 9 -151.51 -143.16 15.89
CA ASP A 9 -150.67 -142.16 16.61
C ASP A 9 -150.43 -140.69 16.11
N PHE A 10 -151.06 -139.71 16.79
CA PHE A 10 -150.92 -138.25 16.62
C PHE A 10 -150.18 -137.56 17.80
N SER A 11 -150.00 -138.23 18.94
CA SER A 11 -149.54 -137.55 20.17
C SER A 11 -148.02 -137.35 20.25
N GLN A 12 -147.23 -138.24 19.64
CA GLN A 12 -145.76 -138.13 19.61
C GLN A 12 -145.27 -136.96 18.73
N LEU A 13 -145.92 -136.71 17.60
CA LEU A 13 -145.49 -135.70 16.63
C LEU A 13 -145.65 -134.26 17.16
N GLN A 14 -146.63 -134.03 18.04
CA GLN A 14 -146.84 -132.71 18.66
C GLN A 14 -145.77 -132.36 19.70
N ARG A 15 -145.14 -133.36 20.33
CA ARG A 15 -144.09 -133.14 21.34
C ARG A 15 -142.73 -132.84 20.70
N GLU A 16 -142.41 -133.49 19.58
CA GLU A 16 -141.18 -133.21 18.84
C GLU A 16 -141.18 -131.82 18.17
N TYR A 17 -142.33 -131.38 17.63
CA TYR A 17 -142.44 -130.05 17.02
C TYR A 17 -142.12 -128.93 18.04
N ARG A 18 -142.60 -129.07 19.28
CA ARG A 18 -142.39 -128.06 20.34
C ARG A 18 -140.92 -127.98 20.78
N ASN A 19 -140.21 -129.10 20.82
CA ASN A 19 -138.78 -129.11 21.14
C ASN A 19 -137.93 -128.50 20.02
N MET A 20 -138.25 -128.77 18.75
CA MET A 20 -137.54 -128.14 17.62
C MET A 20 -137.74 -126.62 17.58
N GLU A 21 -138.94 -126.13 17.90
CA GLU A 21 -139.20 -124.69 17.93
C GLU A 21 -138.46 -123.98 19.08
N MET A 22 -138.31 -124.64 20.24
CA MET A 22 -137.54 -124.10 21.36
C MET A 22 -136.03 -124.04 21.05
N ASN A 23 -135.46 -125.09 20.45
CA ASN A 23 -134.04 -125.11 20.06
C ASN A 23 -133.72 -124.08 18.97
N ARG A 24 -134.61 -123.89 18.00
CA ARG A 24 -134.44 -122.84 16.98
C ARG A 24 -134.38 -121.44 17.59
N LYS A 25 -135.14 -121.18 18.65
CA LYS A 25 -135.11 -119.89 19.36
C LYS A 25 -133.81 -119.71 20.17
N SER A 26 -133.35 -120.73 20.88
CA SER A 26 -132.09 -120.67 21.64
C SER A 26 -130.86 -120.43 20.76
N TYR A 27 -130.76 -121.09 19.59
CA TYR A 27 -129.65 -120.84 18.66
C TYR A 27 -129.67 -119.43 18.05
N SER A 28 -130.86 -118.88 17.77
CA SER A 28 -131.01 -117.51 17.30
C SER A 28 -130.55 -116.49 18.34
N ASP A 29 -130.93 -116.69 19.61
CA ASP A 29 -130.56 -115.79 20.70
C ASP A 29 -129.05 -115.84 20.98
N GLU A 30 -128.43 -117.02 20.94
CA GLU A 30 -126.98 -117.16 21.14
C GLU A 30 -126.17 -116.50 20.00
N SER A 31 -126.61 -116.64 18.74
CA SER A 31 -126.00 -115.96 17.59
C SER A 31 -126.10 -114.43 17.71
N HIS A 32 -127.26 -113.91 18.11
CA HIS A 32 -127.43 -112.47 18.36
C HIS A 32 -126.57 -111.97 19.52
N GLN A 33 -126.36 -112.78 20.56
CA GLN A 33 -125.52 -112.41 21.69
C GLN A 33 -124.03 -112.35 21.30
N VAL A 34 -123.55 -113.28 20.47
CA VAL A 34 -122.18 -113.24 19.90
C VAL A 34 -122.00 -112.02 19.01
N MET A 35 -122.96 -111.70 18.14
CA MET A 35 -122.91 -110.50 17.29
C MET A 35 -122.82 -109.20 18.10
N ARG A 36 -123.58 -109.07 19.20
CA ARG A 36 -123.47 -107.90 20.09
C ARG A 36 -122.11 -107.80 20.77
N ARG A 37 -121.54 -108.92 21.21
CA ARG A 37 -120.17 -108.93 21.78
C ARG A 37 -119.13 -108.52 20.74
N GLN A 38 -119.22 -109.05 19.52
CA GLN A 38 -118.31 -108.67 18.44
C GLN A 38 -118.44 -107.18 18.07
N GLN A 39 -119.66 -106.64 18.00
CA GLN A 39 -119.87 -105.21 17.77
C GLN A 39 -119.27 -104.34 18.89
N SER A 40 -119.45 -104.72 20.16
CA SER A 40 -118.85 -104.00 21.29
C SER A 40 -117.31 -104.03 21.27
N VAL A 41 -116.70 -105.15 20.86
CA VAL A 41 -115.24 -105.23 20.69
C VAL A 41 -114.76 -104.35 19.54
N ILE A 42 -115.49 -104.31 18.42
CA ILE A 42 -115.16 -103.43 17.29
C ILE A 42 -115.26 -101.96 17.68
N GLU A 43 -116.28 -101.56 18.44
CA GLU A 43 -116.41 -100.19 18.93
C GLU A 43 -115.27 -99.81 19.88
N LYS A 44 -114.88 -100.70 20.80
CA LYS A 44 -113.70 -100.48 21.65
C LYS A 44 -112.43 -100.33 20.83
N LEU A 45 -112.18 -101.22 19.87
CA LEU A 45 -110.99 -101.13 19.02
C LEU A 45 -110.98 -99.86 18.16
N LYS A 46 -112.14 -99.39 17.69
CA LYS A 46 -112.24 -98.10 16.99
C LYS A 46 -111.90 -96.94 17.92
N HIS A 47 -112.45 -96.92 19.13
CA HIS A 47 -112.16 -95.90 20.12
C HIS A 47 -110.68 -95.88 20.50
N ASP A 48 -110.07 -97.04 20.74
CA ASP A 48 -108.64 -97.16 21.04
C ASP A 48 -107.78 -96.72 19.85
N ASN A 49 -108.20 -97.01 18.61
CA ASN A 49 -107.49 -96.55 17.41
C ASN A 49 -107.57 -95.02 17.26
N ASP A 50 -108.72 -94.42 17.54
CA ASP A 50 -108.90 -92.98 17.50
C ASP A 50 -108.10 -92.27 18.60
N ASN A 51 -108.03 -92.87 19.80
CA ASN A 51 -107.18 -92.39 20.89
C ASN A 51 -105.70 -92.45 20.50
N MET A 52 -105.22 -93.58 19.96
CA MET A 52 -103.82 -93.68 19.50
C MET A 52 -103.50 -92.69 18.38
N LYS A 53 -104.43 -92.43 17.44
CA LYS A 53 -104.25 -91.42 16.41
C LYS A 53 -104.14 -90.02 17.01
N SER A 54 -104.96 -89.71 18.01
CA SER A 54 -104.91 -88.43 18.72
C SER A 54 -103.56 -88.26 19.45
N GLU A 55 -103.11 -89.29 20.17
CA GLU A 55 -101.82 -89.28 20.86
C GLU A 55 -100.65 -89.14 19.88
N LEU A 56 -100.67 -89.84 18.75
CA LEU A 56 -99.63 -89.75 17.73
C LEU A 56 -99.60 -88.35 17.09
N ALA A 57 -100.76 -87.75 16.84
CA ALA A 57 -100.84 -86.38 16.34
C ALA A 57 -100.25 -85.36 17.35
N LEU A 58 -100.54 -85.52 18.63
CA LEU A 58 -99.99 -84.67 19.70
C LEU A 58 -98.47 -84.87 19.85
N ALA A 59 -97.99 -86.12 19.86
CA ALA A 59 -96.57 -86.42 19.96
C ALA A 59 -95.77 -85.90 18.76
N THR A 60 -96.31 -86.05 17.54
CA THR A 60 -95.69 -85.53 16.32
C THR A 60 -95.62 -84.01 16.35
N ARG A 61 -96.70 -83.34 16.76
CA ARG A 61 -96.76 -81.88 16.87
C ARG A 61 -95.80 -81.33 17.92
N HIS A 62 -95.72 -81.97 19.10
CA HIS A 62 -94.79 -81.56 20.15
C HIS A 62 -93.33 -81.75 19.71
N LEU A 63 -92.99 -82.86 19.06
CA LEU A 63 -91.63 -83.12 18.59
C LEU A 63 -91.21 -82.15 17.48
N THR A 64 -92.10 -81.80 16.56
CA THR A 64 -91.79 -80.86 15.47
C THR A 64 -91.78 -79.41 15.97
N GLU A 65 -92.73 -78.98 16.79
CA GLU A 65 -92.79 -77.61 17.31
C GLU A 65 -91.64 -77.34 18.30
N ALA A 66 -91.32 -78.26 19.22
CA ALA A 66 -90.23 -78.05 20.19
C ALA A 66 -88.84 -78.04 19.52
N ASN A 67 -88.61 -78.93 18.55
CA ASN A 67 -87.35 -78.94 17.79
C ASN A 67 -87.26 -77.75 16.82
N ALA A 68 -88.34 -77.36 16.16
CA ALA A 68 -88.36 -76.18 15.30
C ALA A 68 -88.15 -74.88 16.08
N ASN A 69 -88.75 -74.75 17.27
CA ASN A 69 -88.57 -73.56 18.12
C ASN A 69 -87.15 -73.45 18.67
N SER A 70 -86.57 -74.55 19.16
CA SER A 70 -85.18 -74.55 19.65
C SER A 70 -84.15 -74.30 18.53
N GLN A 71 -84.39 -74.84 17.33
CA GLN A 71 -83.58 -74.52 16.15
C GLN A 71 -83.76 -73.07 15.70
N SER A 72 -84.98 -72.55 15.71
CA SER A 72 -85.29 -71.15 15.37
C SER A 72 -84.63 -70.16 16.34
N GLU A 73 -84.68 -70.43 17.65
CA GLU A 73 -83.99 -69.63 18.66
C GLU A 73 -82.47 -69.67 18.50
N SER A 74 -81.90 -70.83 18.17
CA SER A 74 -80.46 -70.96 17.90
C SER A 74 -80.05 -70.17 16.65
N ILE A 75 -80.85 -70.23 15.59
CA ILE A 75 -80.64 -69.46 14.36
C ILE A 75 -80.75 -67.96 14.64
N ALA A 76 -81.74 -67.52 15.43
CA ALA A 76 -81.90 -66.12 15.82
C ALA A 76 -80.67 -65.62 16.61
N ARG A 77 -80.16 -66.40 17.58
CA ARG A 77 -78.94 -66.04 18.33
C ARG A 77 -77.71 -65.95 17.41
N MET A 78 -77.57 -66.86 16.45
CA MET A 78 -76.48 -66.80 15.48
C MET A 78 -76.62 -65.59 14.54
N GLN A 79 -77.85 -65.25 14.12
CA GLN A 79 -78.12 -64.04 13.33
C GLN A 79 -77.78 -62.77 14.12
N ASP A 80 -78.17 -62.67 15.39
CA ASP A 80 -77.80 -61.55 16.26
C ASP A 80 -76.28 -61.41 16.42
N GLN A 81 -75.57 -62.55 16.54
CA GLN A 81 -74.09 -62.56 16.59
C GLN A 81 -73.47 -62.11 15.26
N ILE A 82 -74.01 -62.57 14.13
CA ILE A 82 -73.57 -62.13 12.80
C ILE A 82 -73.78 -60.63 12.68
N ASP A 83 -74.95 -60.10 13.03
CA ASP A 83 -75.26 -58.67 12.96
C ASP A 83 -74.35 -57.84 13.90
N ALA A 84 -74.04 -58.37 15.08
CA ALA A 84 -73.09 -57.74 16.00
C ALA A 84 -71.67 -57.69 15.43
N TYR A 85 -71.19 -58.79 14.81
CA TYR A 85 -69.89 -58.82 14.16
C TYR A 85 -69.85 -57.95 12.90
N VAL A 86 -70.91 -57.91 12.11
CA VAL A 86 -71.04 -57.03 10.94
C VAL A 86 -70.95 -55.56 11.37
N LYS A 87 -71.64 -55.17 12.46
CA LYS A 87 -71.52 -53.82 13.02
C LYS A 87 -70.11 -53.51 13.51
N LYS A 88 -69.43 -54.45 14.18
CA LYS A 88 -68.03 -54.28 14.62
C LYS A 88 -67.08 -54.14 13.44
N ILE A 89 -67.19 -55.00 12.43
CA ILE A 89 -66.38 -54.94 11.20
C ILE A 89 -66.60 -53.61 10.49
N ALA A 90 -67.83 -53.13 10.40
CA ALA A 90 -68.13 -51.81 9.82
C ALA A 90 -67.52 -50.66 10.64
N GLY A 91 -67.50 -50.76 11.97
CA GLY A 91 -66.84 -49.81 12.85
C GLY A 91 -65.33 -49.79 12.66
N GLU A 92 -64.69 -50.96 12.65
CA GLU A 92 -63.24 -51.11 12.40
C GLU A 92 -62.87 -50.66 10.98
N ALA A 93 -63.68 -50.94 9.96
CA ALA A 93 -63.46 -50.45 8.61
C ALA A 93 -63.45 -48.92 8.56
N LYS A 94 -64.42 -48.26 9.20
CA LYS A 94 -64.42 -46.79 9.34
C LYS A 94 -63.19 -46.29 10.11
N HIS A 95 -62.76 -47.00 11.16
CA HIS A 95 -61.55 -46.62 11.90
C HIS A 95 -60.30 -46.71 11.02
N CYS A 96 -60.14 -47.81 10.27
CA CYS A 96 -59.08 -47.98 9.28
C CYS A 96 -59.09 -46.87 8.22
N ASP A 97 -60.25 -46.45 7.73
CA ASP A 97 -60.37 -45.34 6.78
C ASP A 97 -59.89 -44.02 7.41
N THR A 98 -60.28 -43.73 8.66
CA THR A 98 -59.81 -42.53 9.35
C THR A 98 -58.31 -42.53 9.60
N LEU A 99 -57.72 -43.68 9.99
CA LEU A 99 -56.27 -43.81 10.12
C LEU A 99 -55.57 -43.63 8.78
N THR A 100 -56.12 -44.18 7.71
CA THR A 100 -55.57 -44.04 6.35
C THR A 100 -55.55 -42.57 5.91
N GLN A 101 -56.61 -41.83 6.20
CA GLN A 101 -56.66 -40.38 5.97
C GLN A 101 -55.60 -39.65 6.81
N GLN A 102 -55.46 -39.97 8.11
CA GLN A 102 -54.45 -39.35 8.97
C GLN A 102 -53.01 -39.66 8.51
N ILE A 103 -52.74 -40.90 8.10
CA ILE A 103 -51.45 -41.30 7.51
C ILE A 103 -51.16 -40.47 6.26
N THR A 104 -52.17 -40.26 5.41
CA THR A 104 -52.02 -39.46 4.19
C THR A 104 -51.69 -38.00 4.51
N ILE A 105 -52.39 -37.40 5.49
CA ILE A 105 -52.11 -36.05 5.96
C ILE A 105 -50.68 -35.96 6.54
N MET A 106 -50.27 -36.92 7.37
CA MET A 106 -48.93 -36.92 7.96
C MET A 106 -47.84 -37.11 6.91
N LYS A 107 -48.05 -37.99 5.92
CA LYS A 107 -47.15 -38.12 4.77
C LYS A 107 -47.00 -36.81 4.01
N HIS A 108 -48.11 -36.10 3.78
CA HIS A 108 -48.05 -34.79 3.14
C HIS A 108 -47.30 -33.77 4.01
N LYS A 109 -47.52 -33.72 5.32
CA LYS A 109 -46.79 -32.82 6.23
C LYS A 109 -45.28 -33.10 6.23
N VAL A 110 -44.89 -34.39 6.27
CA VAL A 110 -43.48 -34.80 6.20
C VAL A 110 -42.86 -34.41 4.87
N LEU A 111 -43.56 -34.63 3.75
CA LEU A 111 -43.08 -34.20 2.42
C LEU A 111 -42.94 -32.69 2.32
N HIS A 112 -43.91 -31.95 2.85
CA HIS A 112 -43.88 -30.49 2.88
C HIS A 112 -42.70 -29.97 3.69
N GLN A 113 -42.47 -30.50 4.89
CA GLN A 113 -41.31 -30.17 5.73
C GLN A 113 -39.99 -30.53 5.03
N ARG A 114 -39.90 -31.70 4.41
CA ARG A 114 -38.71 -32.14 3.66
C ARG A 114 -38.41 -31.24 2.46
N LYS A 115 -39.45 -30.75 1.78
CA LYS A 115 -39.35 -29.77 0.70
C LYS A 115 -38.89 -28.41 1.24
N HIS A 116 -39.44 -27.96 2.37
CA HIS A 116 -39.05 -26.71 3.02
C HIS A 116 -37.62 -26.72 3.58
N MET A 117 -37.15 -27.86 4.08
CA MET A 117 -35.79 -28.02 4.60
C MET A 117 -34.72 -28.10 3.49
N GLY A 118 -35.11 -28.02 2.21
CA GLY A 118 -34.16 -27.93 1.09
C GLY A 118 -33.33 -29.19 0.83
N GLY A 119 -33.65 -30.30 1.49
CA GLY A 119 -32.87 -31.54 1.44
C GLY A 119 -31.83 -31.67 2.57
N VAL A 120 -31.31 -32.88 2.76
CA VAL A 120 -30.43 -33.22 3.89
C VAL A 120 -29.09 -32.46 3.84
N ASN A 121 -28.66 -32.04 2.64
CA ASN A 121 -27.39 -31.36 2.43
C ASN A 121 -27.49 -29.82 2.46
N ALA A 122 -28.70 -29.26 2.42
CA ALA A 122 -28.88 -27.80 2.34
C ALA A 122 -28.26 -27.06 3.54
N ALA A 123 -28.37 -27.61 4.75
CA ALA A 123 -27.73 -27.03 5.93
C ALA A 123 -26.20 -27.05 5.81
N LYS A 124 -25.62 -28.16 5.37
CA LYS A 124 -24.16 -28.31 5.22
C LYS A 124 -23.60 -27.41 4.12
N GLU A 125 -24.32 -27.27 3.02
CA GLU A 125 -23.97 -26.39 1.91
C GLU A 125 -24.07 -24.92 2.32
N ASN A 126 -25.13 -24.53 3.03
CA ASN A 126 -25.28 -23.18 3.57
C ASN A 126 -24.14 -22.85 4.55
N HIS A 127 -23.78 -23.75 5.47
CA HIS A 127 -22.63 -23.57 6.35
C HIS A 127 -21.30 -23.44 5.58
N HIS A 128 -21.09 -24.21 4.51
CA HIS A 128 -19.91 -24.07 3.65
C HIS A 128 -19.88 -22.73 2.93
N MET A 129 -21.01 -22.28 2.40
CA MET A 129 -21.14 -20.98 1.74
C MET A 129 -20.85 -19.84 2.71
N VAL A 130 -21.43 -19.87 3.92
CA VAL A 130 -21.16 -18.89 4.98
C VAL A 130 -19.68 -18.90 5.38
N HIS A 131 -19.07 -20.07 5.56
CA HIS A 131 -17.65 -20.17 5.91
C HIS A 131 -16.73 -19.64 4.80
N LYS A 132 -17.07 -19.90 3.53
CA LYS A 132 -16.37 -19.30 2.38
C LYS A 132 -16.51 -17.78 2.39
N GLN A 133 -17.69 -17.26 2.72
CA GLN A 133 -17.92 -15.82 2.80
C GLN A 133 -17.16 -15.17 3.96
N ILE A 134 -17.10 -15.82 5.13
CA ILE A 134 -16.26 -15.40 6.25
C ILE A 134 -14.79 -15.28 5.80
N ARG A 135 -14.25 -16.31 5.16
CA ARG A 135 -12.85 -16.29 4.67
C ARG A 135 -12.59 -15.17 3.65
N ILE A 136 -13.55 -14.88 2.77
CA ILE A 136 -13.44 -13.77 1.81
C ILE A 136 -13.42 -12.41 2.54
N LEU A 137 -14.28 -12.24 3.54
CA LEU A 137 -14.33 -11.02 4.33
C LEU A 137 -13.07 -10.84 5.19
N GLU A 138 -12.55 -11.90 5.79
CA GLU A 138 -11.27 -11.91 6.52
C GLU A 138 -10.11 -11.51 5.59
N ASN A 139 -10.00 -12.14 4.42
CA ASN A 139 -8.97 -11.77 3.44
C ASN A 139 -9.09 -10.33 2.96
N ARG A 140 -10.32 -9.80 2.82
CA ARG A 140 -10.55 -8.40 2.44
C ARG A 140 -10.16 -7.45 3.58
N LEU A 141 -10.45 -7.82 4.83
CA LEU A 141 -10.04 -7.07 6.00
C LEU A 141 -8.51 -7.02 6.09
N ASP A 142 -7.83 -8.17 5.96
CA ASP A 142 -6.37 -8.25 5.99
C ASP A 142 -5.74 -7.39 4.89
N LYS A 143 -6.25 -7.47 3.65
CA LYS A 143 -5.79 -6.59 2.56
C LYS A 143 -5.99 -5.11 2.87
N SER A 144 -7.11 -4.75 3.52
CA SER A 144 -7.37 -3.36 3.94
C SER A 144 -6.42 -2.92 5.06
N LEU A 145 -6.09 -3.81 6.00
CA LEU A 145 -5.15 -3.55 7.09
C LEU A 145 -3.73 -3.37 6.56
N VAL A 146 -3.31 -4.18 5.59
CA VAL A 146 -2.00 -4.02 4.92
C VAL A 146 -1.92 -2.64 4.25
N LYS A 147 -2.94 -2.26 3.46
CA LYS A 147 -2.99 -0.93 2.83
C LYS A 147 -2.99 0.21 3.84
N PHE A 148 -3.70 0.05 4.96
CA PHE A 148 -3.72 1.04 6.04
C PHE A 148 -2.34 1.20 6.69
N ASN A 149 -1.66 0.08 6.98
CA ASN A 149 -0.32 0.11 7.55
C ASN A 149 0.71 0.69 6.58
N GLU A 150 0.60 0.38 5.28
CA GLU A 150 1.43 0.98 4.24
C GLU A 150 1.22 2.49 4.15
N ALA A 151 -0.03 2.96 4.16
CA ALA A 151 -0.35 4.38 4.19
C ALA A 151 0.18 5.08 5.46
N LEU A 152 0.13 4.41 6.63
CA LEU A 152 0.74 4.91 7.86
C LEU A 152 2.25 5.02 7.75
N ALA A 153 2.93 4.03 7.16
CA ALA A 153 4.37 4.06 6.95
C ALA A 153 4.76 5.20 6.00
N GLN A 154 4.05 5.38 4.89
CA GLN A 154 4.24 6.50 3.97
C GLN A 154 3.99 7.85 4.67
N ASN A 155 2.94 7.96 5.49
CA ASN A 155 2.68 9.19 6.24
C ASN A 155 3.79 9.50 7.24
N LYS A 156 4.40 8.49 7.86
CA LYS A 156 5.56 8.66 8.74
C LYS A 156 6.77 9.22 7.98
N VAL A 157 7.08 8.65 6.82
CA VAL A 157 8.19 9.14 5.96
C VAL A 157 7.95 10.60 5.54
N LEU A 158 6.74 10.93 5.09
CA LEU A 158 6.39 12.30 4.71
C LEU A 158 6.51 13.29 5.88
N ARG A 159 6.16 12.88 7.10
CA ARG A 159 6.37 13.72 8.30
C ARG A 159 7.85 13.97 8.57
N GLU A 160 8.67 12.92 8.49
CA GLU A 160 10.12 13.05 8.66
C GLU A 160 10.73 13.95 7.58
N GLU A 161 10.27 13.85 6.33
CA GLU A 161 10.69 14.73 5.24
C GLU A 161 10.29 16.19 5.49
N ILE A 162 9.06 16.45 5.94
CA ILE A 162 8.62 17.79 6.32
C ILE A 162 9.50 18.36 7.44
N ASP A 163 9.85 17.56 8.45
CA ASP A 163 10.69 18.01 9.55
C ASP A 163 12.15 18.23 9.11
N ASN A 164 12.66 17.46 8.15
CA ASN A 164 13.96 17.70 7.51
C ASN A 164 13.96 19.04 6.76
N LEU A 165 12.98 19.25 5.87
CA LEU A 165 12.84 20.49 5.10
C LEU A 165 12.69 21.71 6.02
N ARG A 166 11.99 21.56 7.16
CA ARG A 166 11.88 22.64 8.17
C ARG A 166 13.22 22.94 8.83
N ARG A 167 14.02 21.93 9.18
CA ARG A 167 15.36 22.12 9.72
C ARG A 167 16.29 22.79 8.72
N GLU A 168 16.28 22.33 7.47
CA GLU A 168 17.04 22.93 6.38
C GLU A 168 16.64 24.40 6.18
N ARG A 169 15.34 24.70 6.11
CA ARG A 169 14.86 26.08 6.01
C ARG A 169 15.34 26.95 7.17
N MET A 170 15.35 26.43 8.40
CA MET A 170 15.88 27.16 9.56
C MET A 170 17.38 27.46 9.40
N ILE A 171 18.16 26.49 8.90
CA ILE A 171 19.58 26.68 8.64
C ILE A 171 19.79 27.74 7.54
N PHE A 172 19.02 27.66 6.44
CA PHE A 172 19.07 28.66 5.36
C PHE A 172 18.69 30.06 5.85
N ASP A 173 17.62 30.20 6.62
CA ASP A 173 17.21 31.49 7.20
C ASP A 173 18.32 32.07 8.10
N ASN A 174 19.01 31.22 8.89
CA ASN A 174 20.14 31.64 9.72
C ASN A 174 21.35 32.09 8.88
N ILE A 175 21.71 31.34 7.83
CA ILE A 175 22.79 31.69 6.91
C ILE A 175 22.47 33.00 6.19
N TYR A 176 21.23 33.16 5.72
CA TYR A 176 20.77 34.38 5.04
C TYR A 176 20.89 35.60 5.95
N ARG A 177 20.46 35.51 7.22
CA ARG A 177 20.62 36.60 8.19
C ARG A 177 22.08 36.95 8.46
N LYS A 178 22.98 35.96 8.52
CA LYS A 178 24.42 36.20 8.67
C LYS A 178 24.98 36.93 7.45
N LEU A 179 24.68 36.44 6.25
CA LEU A 179 25.09 37.06 4.98
C LEU A 179 24.56 38.49 4.85
N GLU A 180 23.31 38.73 5.24
CA GLU A 180 22.70 40.07 5.24
C GLU A 180 23.40 41.00 6.23
N LYS A 181 23.75 40.51 7.42
CA LYS A 181 24.52 41.27 8.41
C LYS A 181 25.91 41.62 7.87
N ASP A 182 26.63 40.65 7.31
CA ASP A 182 27.96 40.84 6.74
C ASP A 182 27.92 41.81 5.55
N HIS A 183 26.90 41.73 4.71
CA HIS A 183 26.68 42.65 3.61
C HIS A 183 26.49 44.08 4.11
N ASN A 184 25.65 44.27 5.13
CA ASN A 184 25.42 45.58 5.74
C ASN A 184 26.68 46.13 6.43
N GLU A 185 27.48 45.27 7.03
CA GLU A 185 28.75 45.65 7.66
C GLU A 185 29.78 46.10 6.63
N ARG A 186 29.94 45.36 5.52
CA ARG A 186 30.79 45.79 4.39
C ARG A 186 30.31 47.09 3.77
N LYS A 187 29.00 47.29 3.64
CA LYS A 187 28.42 48.54 3.12
C LYS A 187 28.75 49.74 4.03
N LYS A 188 28.72 49.55 5.35
CA LYS A 188 29.16 50.57 6.32
C LYS A 188 30.66 50.84 6.20
N GLN A 189 31.50 49.80 6.11
CA GLN A 189 32.94 49.96 5.92
C GLN A 189 33.24 50.72 4.62
N MET A 190 32.53 50.41 3.53
CA MET A 190 32.65 51.13 2.26
C MET A 190 32.27 52.60 2.40
N ALA A 191 31.15 52.92 3.09
CA ALA A 191 30.76 54.29 3.36
C ALA A 191 31.82 55.04 4.19
N ASN A 192 32.37 54.40 5.24
CA ASN A 192 33.43 54.98 6.06
C ASN A 192 34.71 55.27 5.26
N ILE A 193 35.12 54.37 4.35
CA ILE A 193 36.29 54.58 3.48
C ILE A 193 36.05 55.76 2.53
N ILE A 194 34.83 55.90 2.00
CA ILE A 194 34.46 57.04 1.14
C ILE A 194 34.52 58.34 1.94
N GLU A 195 33.97 58.39 3.16
CA GLU A 195 34.05 59.56 4.03
C GLU A 195 35.51 59.92 4.36
N LEU A 196 36.33 58.94 4.72
CA LEU A 196 37.75 59.16 5.02
C LEU A 196 38.53 59.64 3.78
N SER A 197 38.18 59.12 2.60
CA SER A 197 38.76 59.56 1.32
C SER A 197 38.37 60.99 1.01
N ASN A 198 37.10 61.37 1.19
CA ASN A 198 36.63 62.75 1.01
C ASN A 198 37.34 63.71 1.97
N LEU A 199 37.49 63.34 3.24
CA LEU A 199 38.24 64.15 4.21
C LEU A 199 39.71 64.33 3.79
N SER A 200 40.34 63.25 3.28
CA SER A 200 41.72 63.31 2.80
C SER A 200 41.84 64.19 1.54
N TYR A 201 40.84 64.18 0.66
CA TYR A 201 40.78 65.08 -0.50
C TYR A 201 40.61 66.54 -0.07
N GLU A 202 39.73 66.83 0.90
CA GLU A 202 39.56 68.18 1.45
C GLU A 202 40.85 68.71 2.09
N GLN A 203 41.54 67.89 2.90
CA GLN A 203 42.82 68.25 3.50
C GLN A 203 43.90 68.53 2.45
N ARG A 204 43.98 67.68 1.41
CA ARG A 204 44.92 67.87 0.31
C ARG A 204 44.61 69.15 -0.46
N ASP A 205 43.35 69.41 -0.78
CA ASP A 205 42.94 70.58 -1.55
C ASP A 205 43.15 71.87 -0.74
N ALA A 206 42.93 71.84 0.59
CA ALA A 206 43.27 72.94 1.50
C ALA A 206 44.78 73.23 1.50
N ALA A 207 45.63 72.21 1.65
CA ALA A 207 47.07 72.35 1.59
C ALA A 207 47.54 72.88 0.22
N GLN A 208 46.93 72.42 -0.88
CA GLN A 208 47.23 72.93 -2.22
C GLN A 208 46.83 74.41 -2.40
N MET A 209 45.71 74.85 -1.80
CA MET A 209 45.32 76.26 -1.80
C MET A 209 46.32 77.11 -1.00
N GLU A 210 46.77 76.61 0.17
CA GLU A 210 47.77 77.30 0.99
C GLU A 210 49.12 77.43 0.26
N VAL A 211 49.59 76.35 -0.38
CA VAL A 211 50.81 76.40 -1.21
C VAL A 211 50.68 77.42 -2.33
N LYS A 212 49.55 77.45 -3.06
CA LYS A 212 49.31 78.46 -4.10
C LYS A 212 49.29 79.89 -3.56
N ALA A 213 48.72 80.10 -2.37
CA ALA A 213 48.71 81.41 -1.73
C ALA A 213 50.13 81.86 -1.36
N ILE A 214 50.93 80.97 -0.77
CA ILE A 214 52.34 81.24 -0.43
C ILE A 214 53.16 81.50 -1.69
N GLU A 215 52.98 80.72 -2.77
CA GLU A 215 53.65 80.95 -4.05
C GLU A 215 53.31 82.32 -4.64
N GLN A 216 52.05 82.77 -4.51
CA GLN A 216 51.63 84.08 -4.98
C GLN A 216 52.25 85.22 -4.15
N ILE A 217 52.29 85.08 -2.82
CA ILE A 217 52.96 86.05 -1.93
C ILE A 217 54.46 86.11 -2.23
N ASN A 218 55.14 84.96 -2.29
CA ASN A 218 56.57 84.89 -2.64
C ASN A 218 56.86 85.52 -4.01
N ARG A 219 55.95 85.37 -4.99
CA ARG A 219 56.09 86.01 -6.30
C ARG A 219 55.98 87.53 -6.19
N GLN A 220 55.01 88.04 -5.43
CA GLN A 220 54.85 89.48 -5.19
C GLN A 220 56.06 90.06 -4.47
N GLU A 221 56.53 89.41 -3.40
CA GLU A 221 57.74 89.83 -2.67
C GLU A 221 58.97 89.80 -3.58
N ALA A 222 59.14 88.77 -4.41
CA ALA A 222 60.24 88.71 -5.37
C ALA A 222 60.15 89.83 -6.43
N GLU A 223 58.95 90.21 -6.86
CA GLU A 223 58.74 91.36 -7.76
C GLU A 223 59.05 92.69 -7.07
N GLU A 224 58.65 92.86 -5.81
CA GLU A 224 58.97 94.04 -5.01
C GLU A 224 60.47 94.16 -4.75
N HIS A 225 61.13 93.07 -4.37
CA HIS A 225 62.58 93.02 -4.22
C HIS A 225 63.30 93.33 -5.54
N ARG A 226 62.83 92.78 -6.67
CA ARG A 226 63.37 93.13 -8.00
C ARG A 226 63.22 94.63 -8.28
N ARG A 227 62.07 95.23 -7.99
CA ARG A 227 61.83 96.68 -8.13
C ARG A 227 62.78 97.50 -7.25
N GLN A 228 62.94 97.11 -5.98
CA GLN A 228 63.86 97.79 -5.07
C GLN A 228 65.32 97.70 -5.55
N ILE A 229 65.74 96.54 -6.07
CA ILE A 229 67.08 96.37 -6.65
C ILE A 229 67.24 97.25 -7.89
N THR A 230 66.25 97.29 -8.79
CA THR A 230 66.33 98.18 -9.97
C THR A 230 66.42 99.65 -9.57
N ASP A 231 65.63 100.10 -8.59
CA ASP A 231 65.67 101.48 -8.10
C ASP A 231 67.02 101.81 -7.43
N LEU A 232 67.60 100.87 -6.67
CA LEU A 232 68.92 101.04 -6.05
C LEU A 232 70.03 101.03 -7.11
N LEU A 233 69.95 100.18 -8.12
CA LEU A 233 70.88 100.16 -9.24
C LEU A 233 70.82 101.48 -10.03
N GLU A 234 69.63 102.01 -10.28
CA GLU A 234 69.46 103.32 -10.93
C GLU A 234 70.10 104.44 -10.10
N LYS A 235 69.82 104.50 -8.79
CA LYS A 235 70.46 105.45 -7.87
C LYS A 235 71.98 105.28 -7.80
N MET A 236 72.48 104.05 -7.83
CA MET A 236 73.90 103.77 -7.89
C MET A 236 74.51 104.19 -9.23
N GLU A 237 73.80 104.00 -10.34
CA GLU A 237 74.27 104.43 -11.66
C GLU A 237 74.30 105.96 -11.75
N GLU A 238 73.31 106.66 -11.18
CA GLU A 238 73.34 108.11 -11.02
C GLU A 238 74.49 108.57 -10.12
N SER A 239 74.70 107.90 -8.99
CA SER A 239 75.80 108.19 -8.07
C SER A 239 77.16 107.89 -8.71
N LYS A 240 77.26 106.81 -9.48
CA LYS A 240 78.46 106.43 -10.23
C LYS A 240 78.72 107.43 -11.35
N LYS A 241 77.71 107.85 -12.11
CA LYS A 241 77.85 108.95 -13.09
C LYS A 241 78.34 110.23 -12.41
N ARG A 242 77.80 110.59 -11.25
CA ARG A 242 78.29 111.72 -10.43
C ARG A 242 79.73 111.51 -9.93
N ALA A 243 80.07 110.31 -9.46
CA ALA A 243 81.39 109.97 -8.96
C ALA A 243 82.44 109.83 -10.07
N ASP A 244 82.07 109.32 -11.25
CA ASP A 244 82.93 109.22 -12.43
C ASP A 244 83.21 110.63 -12.98
N LEU A 245 82.22 111.54 -13.00
CA LEU A 245 82.45 112.96 -13.26
C LEU A 245 83.40 113.59 -12.22
N ALA A 246 83.27 113.23 -10.93
CA ALA A 246 84.15 113.71 -9.87
C ALA A 246 85.55 113.06 -9.91
N ARG A 247 85.65 111.79 -10.32
CA ARG A 247 86.89 111.02 -10.43
C ARG A 247 87.64 111.36 -11.70
N GLU A 248 86.97 111.71 -12.79
CA GLU A 248 87.58 112.35 -13.97
C GLU A 248 88.15 113.73 -13.59
N ALA A 249 87.53 114.45 -12.66
CA ALA A 249 88.11 115.65 -12.07
C ALA A 249 89.30 115.35 -11.12
N GLN A 250 89.30 114.25 -10.37
CA GLN A 250 90.38 113.86 -9.46
C GLN A 250 91.55 113.11 -10.13
N LEU A 251 91.34 112.38 -11.23
CA LEU A 251 92.42 111.73 -12.00
C LEU A 251 93.31 112.75 -12.73
N ARG A 252 92.88 114.01 -12.85
CA ARG A 252 93.74 115.12 -13.25
C ARG A 252 94.68 115.62 -12.14
N ASP A 253 94.46 115.22 -10.88
CA ASP A 253 95.14 115.81 -9.71
C ASP A 253 96.03 114.81 -8.93
N VAL A 254 95.87 113.49 -9.13
CA VAL A 254 96.59 112.43 -8.38
C VAL A 254 97.80 111.86 -9.16
N ALA A 255 98.45 112.68 -10.00
CA ALA A 255 99.77 112.39 -10.59
C ALA A 255 100.95 113.02 -9.78
N ARG A 256 100.71 113.46 -8.54
CA ARG A 256 101.73 113.99 -7.62
C ARG A 256 101.59 113.42 -6.22
N ARG A 257 102.36 112.35 -5.93
CA ARG A 257 103.14 112.09 -4.69
C ARG A 257 103.12 110.61 -4.27
N GLU A 258 104.32 110.05 -4.23
CA GLU A 258 104.70 108.80 -3.57
C GLU A 258 104.89 108.96 -2.05
N SER A 259 104.83 107.83 -1.31
CA SER A 259 105.96 107.25 -0.53
C SER A 259 105.73 106.89 0.96
N SER A 260 106.16 105.65 1.29
CA SER A 260 106.69 105.09 2.58
C SER A 260 105.73 104.79 3.74
N GLY A 261 105.89 103.76 4.61
CA GLY A 261 106.92 102.70 4.85
C GLY A 261 106.44 101.78 6.03
N THR A 262 106.76 100.47 6.08
CA THR A 262 107.82 99.75 6.90
C THR A 262 107.55 99.66 8.43
N SER A 263 107.85 98.62 9.25
CA SER A 263 108.39 97.23 9.15
C SER A 263 108.49 96.59 10.58
N ASP A 264 108.94 95.32 10.67
CA ASP A 264 109.75 94.60 11.73
C ASP A 264 109.03 93.99 12.99
N ASP A 265 109.49 92.92 13.69
CA ASP A 265 110.80 92.22 13.87
C ASP A 265 110.56 90.82 14.57
N ASP A 266 111.26 89.71 14.25
CA ASP A 266 112.48 89.08 14.89
C ASP A 266 112.24 88.40 16.27
N GLY A 267 112.94 87.36 16.79
CA GLY A 267 114.13 86.56 16.48
C GLY A 267 114.36 85.55 17.63
N THR A 268 114.70 84.28 17.37
CA THR A 268 116.03 83.64 17.54
C THR A 268 116.47 83.10 18.94
N LEU A 269 116.88 81.82 18.92
CA LEU A 269 118.07 81.18 19.55
C LEU A 269 118.19 80.79 21.05
N LYS A 270 118.32 79.45 21.24
CA LYS A 270 119.44 78.70 21.87
C LYS A 270 119.79 78.79 23.39
N ARG A 271 119.64 77.62 24.03
CA ARG A 271 120.69 76.72 24.61
C ARG A 271 121.45 77.11 25.90
N LYS A 272 121.26 76.31 26.96
CA LYS A 272 122.27 75.73 27.91
C LYS A 272 121.52 74.80 28.88
N LEU A 273 121.50 73.48 28.69
CA LEU A 273 122.50 72.47 29.06
C LEU A 273 122.98 72.50 30.54
N GLN A 274 122.61 71.43 31.24
CA GLN A 274 123.24 70.76 32.40
C GLN A 274 123.24 71.46 33.77
N ARG A 275 122.51 70.87 34.73
CA ARG A 275 123.08 69.84 35.64
C ARG A 275 121.99 69.12 36.48
N GLN A 276 122.22 67.82 36.72
CA GLN A 276 121.70 66.97 37.82
C GLN A 276 120.18 66.73 37.86
N GLN A 277 119.60 65.60 37.42
CA GLN A 277 119.94 64.18 37.59
C GLN A 277 119.79 63.63 39.02
N TRP A 278 118.53 63.40 39.43
CA TRP A 278 118.12 62.22 40.22
C TRP A 278 116.59 61.97 40.13
N GLY A 279 116.12 61.41 38.99
CA GLY A 279 114.69 61.07 38.83
C GLY A 279 114.35 60.11 37.68
N VAL A 280 115.34 59.47 37.06
CA VAL A 280 115.22 58.89 35.70
C VAL A 280 114.71 57.43 35.66
N ALA A 281 114.21 56.85 36.75
CA ALA A 281 113.89 55.40 36.75
C ALA A 281 112.40 55.03 36.77
N LYS A 282 111.46 55.94 37.10
CA LYS A 282 110.02 55.61 37.16
C LYS A 282 109.18 56.18 36.02
N GLU A 283 109.62 57.28 35.41
CA GLU A 283 108.88 57.92 34.31
C GLU A 283 109.20 57.28 32.94
N LYS A 284 110.38 56.66 32.78
CA LYS A 284 110.79 56.01 31.52
C LYS A 284 109.98 54.77 31.15
N VAL A 285 109.44 54.03 32.12
CA VAL A 285 108.64 52.82 31.84
C VAL A 285 107.23 53.19 31.38
N HIS A 286 106.60 54.20 32.00
CA HIS A 286 105.28 54.63 31.56
C HIS A 286 105.32 55.35 30.21
N VAL A 287 106.38 56.14 29.99
CA VAL A 287 106.66 56.80 28.71
C VAL A 287 107.02 55.78 27.63
N GLN A 288 107.78 54.72 27.93
CA GLN A 288 108.06 53.64 26.96
C GLN A 288 106.80 52.87 26.55
N VAL A 289 105.91 52.52 27.49
CA VAL A 289 104.65 51.82 27.16
C VAL A 289 103.69 52.72 26.37
N SER A 290 103.64 54.04 26.67
CA SER A 290 102.87 54.97 25.85
C SER A 290 103.48 55.17 24.46
N ILE A 291 104.82 55.16 24.36
CA ILE A 291 105.53 55.29 23.08
C ILE A 291 105.34 54.02 22.24
N GLU A 292 105.42 52.83 22.82
CA GLU A 292 105.15 51.57 22.09
C GLU A 292 103.70 51.48 21.62
N ARG A 293 102.72 51.96 22.40
CA ARG A 293 101.32 52.06 21.95
C ARG A 293 101.16 53.04 20.80
N VAL A 294 101.76 54.22 20.90
CA VAL A 294 101.73 55.24 19.83
C VAL A 294 102.45 54.73 18.58
N GLN A 295 103.58 54.03 18.73
CA GLN A 295 104.30 53.39 17.62
C GLN A 295 103.49 52.27 16.98
N ASN A 296 102.78 51.46 17.76
CA ASN A 296 101.94 50.40 17.22
C ASN A 296 100.72 50.98 16.48
N TYR A 297 100.12 52.07 17.01
CA TYR A 297 99.10 52.81 16.29
C TYR A 297 99.66 53.47 15.03
N GLU A 298 100.83 54.12 15.10
CA GLU A 298 101.51 54.68 13.93
C GLU A 298 101.82 53.59 12.89
N GLU A 299 102.30 52.41 13.26
CA GLU A 299 102.53 51.31 12.32
C GLU A 299 101.24 50.81 11.66
N VAL A 300 100.17 50.66 12.43
CA VAL A 300 98.85 50.26 11.90
C VAL A 300 98.29 51.37 10.99
N PHE A 301 98.42 52.64 11.37
CA PHE A 301 98.03 53.78 10.56
C PHE A 301 98.88 53.89 9.29
N THR A 302 100.17 53.58 9.35
CA THR A 302 101.07 53.59 8.18
C THR A 302 100.70 52.46 7.22
N LYS A 303 100.36 51.27 7.75
CA LYS A 303 99.83 50.15 6.95
C LYS A 303 98.49 50.48 6.30
N ILE A 304 97.57 51.12 7.04
CA ILE A 304 96.28 51.57 6.52
C ILE A 304 96.46 52.68 5.47
N LYS A 305 97.33 53.66 5.72
CA LYS A 305 97.69 54.72 4.76
C LYS A 305 98.31 54.16 3.48
N ALA A 306 99.16 53.14 3.60
CA ALA A 306 99.74 52.45 2.45
C ALA A 306 98.70 51.62 1.66
N ALA A 307 97.70 51.04 2.33
CA ALA A 307 96.66 50.22 1.69
C ALA A 307 95.51 51.05 1.09
N THR A 308 95.18 52.20 1.68
CA THR A 308 94.02 53.04 1.30
C THR A 308 94.42 54.27 0.47
N GLY A 309 95.68 54.73 0.54
CA GLY A 309 96.18 55.86 -0.25
C GLY A 309 95.75 57.25 0.24
N ILE A 310 94.96 57.34 1.32
CA ILE A 310 94.44 58.61 1.86
C ILE A 310 95.51 59.24 2.77
N THR A 311 95.92 60.47 2.47
CA THR A 311 97.02 61.15 3.19
C THR A 311 96.56 61.92 4.43
N ASP A 312 95.27 62.28 4.49
CA ASP A 312 94.64 63.04 5.57
C ASP A 312 93.97 62.12 6.61
N ILE A 313 94.27 62.36 7.88
CA ILE A 313 93.87 61.50 9.00
C ILE A 313 92.39 61.71 9.34
N GLU A 314 91.89 62.93 9.23
CA GLU A 314 90.47 63.24 9.51
C GLU A 314 89.54 62.61 8.46
N GLU A 315 89.97 62.57 7.21
CA GLU A 315 89.24 61.90 6.13
C GLU A 315 89.17 60.37 6.32
N LEU A 316 90.25 59.74 6.80
CA LEU A 316 90.28 58.31 7.11
C LEU A 316 89.34 57.96 8.27
N VAL A 317 89.32 58.76 9.33
CA VAL A 317 88.41 58.52 10.48
C VAL A 317 86.96 58.72 10.05
N ASN A 318 86.65 59.77 9.29
CA ASN A 318 85.29 60.01 8.79
C ASN A 318 84.81 58.92 7.83
N THR A 319 85.69 58.37 6.99
CA THR A 319 85.35 57.23 6.13
C THR A 319 85.16 55.94 6.93
N PHE A 320 85.93 55.74 8.00
CA PHE A 320 85.73 54.60 8.90
C PHE A 320 84.41 54.67 9.67
N ILE A 321 84.06 55.85 10.20
CA ILE A 321 82.75 56.08 10.87
C ILE A 321 81.60 55.85 9.90
N LYS A 322 81.69 56.40 8.67
CA LYS A 322 80.67 56.16 7.64
C LYS A 322 80.54 54.68 7.28
N ASN A 323 81.67 53.96 7.17
CA ASN A 323 81.65 52.53 6.91
C ASN A 323 81.10 51.75 8.10
N GLU A 324 81.38 52.17 9.35
CA GLU A 324 80.84 51.56 10.56
C GLU A 324 79.32 51.77 10.67
N ASP A 325 78.82 52.98 10.38
CA ASP A 325 77.39 53.29 10.31
C ASP A 325 76.68 52.48 9.21
N GLN A 326 77.32 52.34 8.05
CA GLN A 326 76.82 51.47 6.97
C GLN A 326 76.80 50.00 7.40
N ASN A 327 77.84 49.53 8.10
CA ASN A 327 77.92 48.16 8.57
C ASN A 327 76.87 47.87 9.65
N PHE A 328 76.63 48.84 10.55
CA PHE A 328 75.58 48.76 11.56
C PHE A 328 74.19 48.73 10.92
N SER A 329 73.96 49.55 9.89
CA SER A 329 72.71 49.55 9.12
C SER A 329 72.48 48.22 8.38
N LEU A 330 73.54 47.67 7.76
CA LEU A 330 73.53 46.36 7.13
C LEU A 330 73.25 45.24 8.13
N PHE A 331 73.84 45.29 9.33
CA PHE A 331 73.60 44.30 10.38
C PHE A 331 72.14 44.31 10.86
N ASN A 332 71.56 45.49 11.04
CA ASN A 332 70.14 45.63 11.38
C ASN A 332 69.24 45.08 10.26
N TYR A 333 69.57 45.39 9.00
CA TYR A 333 68.84 44.86 7.85
C TYR A 333 68.93 43.33 7.76
N VAL A 334 70.10 42.74 7.99
CA VAL A 334 70.29 41.29 8.03
C VAL A 334 69.46 40.65 9.15
N ASN A 335 69.41 41.25 10.34
CA ASN A 335 68.58 40.74 11.43
C ASN A 335 67.08 40.84 11.10
N GLU A 336 66.65 41.94 10.48
CA GLU A 336 65.25 42.11 10.07
C GLU A 336 64.85 41.11 8.98
N GLN A 337 65.71 40.91 7.99
CA GLN A 337 65.53 39.86 6.98
C GLN A 337 65.55 38.45 7.58
N THR A 338 66.37 38.20 8.59
CA THR A 338 66.39 36.90 9.28
C THR A 338 65.07 36.65 10.03
N ASN A 339 64.54 37.65 10.72
CA ASN A 339 63.23 37.57 11.37
C ASN A 339 62.09 37.41 10.36
N GLU A 340 62.19 38.03 9.19
CA GLU A 340 61.21 37.89 8.11
C GLU A 340 61.25 36.49 7.50
N ILE A 341 62.45 35.92 7.32
CA ILE A 341 62.65 34.54 6.88
C ILE A 341 62.03 33.55 7.87
N GLU A 342 62.26 33.70 9.18
CA GLU A 342 61.63 32.83 10.19
C GLU A 342 60.10 32.91 10.14
N LYS A 343 59.53 34.12 10.05
CA LYS A 343 58.07 34.30 9.93
C LYS A 343 57.51 33.64 8.67
N LEU A 344 58.20 33.76 7.54
CA LEU A 344 57.77 33.14 6.29
C LEU A 344 57.90 31.62 6.35
N GLN A 345 58.93 31.09 7.02
CA GLN A 345 59.08 29.65 7.25
C GLN A 345 57.94 29.10 8.12
N ASP A 346 57.58 29.79 9.20
CA ASP A 346 56.43 29.41 10.05
C ASP A 346 55.11 29.41 9.27
N GLN A 347 54.90 30.40 8.39
CA GLN A 347 53.72 30.45 7.52
C GLN A 347 53.70 29.29 6.52
N ILE A 348 54.85 28.95 5.92
CA ILE A 348 54.96 27.81 5.01
C ILE A 348 54.67 26.49 5.74
N GLU A 349 55.17 26.32 6.97
CA GLU A 349 54.91 25.15 7.79
C GLU A 349 53.42 25.02 8.13
N ALA A 350 52.80 26.12 8.55
CA ALA A 350 51.36 26.17 8.84
C ALA A 350 50.49 25.82 7.62
N LEU A 351 50.83 26.38 6.46
CA LEU A 351 50.11 26.10 5.20
C LEU A 351 50.28 24.64 4.76
N LYS A 352 51.46 24.04 4.94
CA LYS A 352 51.68 22.61 4.63
C LYS A 352 50.87 21.69 5.54
N VAL A 353 50.76 22.03 6.83
CA VAL A 353 49.92 21.28 7.78
C VAL A 353 48.45 21.38 7.40
N GLU A 354 48.00 22.56 6.96
CA GLU A 354 46.63 22.77 6.49
C GLU A 354 46.35 22.00 5.18
N GLU A 355 47.29 22.02 4.22
CA GLU A 355 47.21 21.23 2.98
C GLU A 355 47.11 19.73 3.25
N ALA A 356 47.93 19.20 4.17
CA ALA A 356 47.87 17.79 4.56
C ALA A 356 46.51 17.42 5.16
N LYS A 357 45.93 18.30 5.98
CA LYS A 357 44.64 18.10 6.63
C LYS A 357 43.50 18.05 5.62
N TYR A 358 43.47 18.97 4.66
CA TYR A 358 42.45 18.95 3.59
C TYR A 358 42.65 17.78 2.61
N SER A 359 43.89 17.36 2.36
CA SER A 359 44.17 16.20 1.51
C SER A 359 43.64 14.90 2.12
N GLU A 360 43.77 14.73 3.44
CA GLU A 360 43.26 13.57 4.18
C GLU A 360 41.72 13.59 4.28
N GLU A 361 41.12 14.76 4.48
CA GLU A 361 39.65 14.94 4.55
C GLU A 361 38.97 14.74 3.17
N THR A 362 39.66 15.07 2.07
CA THR A 362 39.14 14.90 0.70
C THR A 362 39.10 13.42 0.26
N GLY A 363 39.95 12.55 0.81
CA GLY A 363 40.04 11.15 0.41
C GLY A 363 38.81 10.31 0.74
N ASP A 364 38.32 10.41 1.97
CA ASP A 364 37.13 9.68 2.43
C ASP A 364 35.83 10.32 1.91
N ASP A 365 35.77 11.65 1.85
CA ASP A 365 34.56 12.36 1.41
C ASP A 365 34.34 12.22 -0.11
N ALA A 366 35.41 12.22 -0.91
CA ALA A 366 35.31 11.95 -2.35
C ALA A 366 34.85 10.52 -2.65
N HIS A 367 35.25 9.54 -1.84
CA HIS A 367 34.85 8.14 -2.05
C HIS A 367 33.38 7.91 -1.66
N GLN A 368 32.93 8.55 -0.58
CA GLN A 368 31.52 8.55 -0.17
C GLN A 368 30.64 9.30 -1.17
N HIS A 369 31.09 10.46 -1.66
CA HIS A 369 30.36 11.22 -2.67
C HIS A 369 30.25 10.45 -3.99
N LYS A 370 31.30 9.74 -4.39
CA LYS A 370 31.30 8.87 -5.58
C LYS A 370 30.37 7.66 -5.43
N GLN A 371 30.27 7.06 -4.24
CA GLN A 371 29.29 6.01 -3.96
C GLN A 371 27.86 6.53 -4.00
N LEU A 372 27.60 7.69 -3.38
CA LEU A 372 26.29 8.32 -3.38
C LEU A 372 25.83 8.68 -4.80
N LEU A 373 26.73 9.22 -5.63
CA LEU A 373 26.44 9.49 -7.04
C LEU A 373 26.04 8.22 -7.79
N LYS A 374 26.77 7.13 -7.58
CA LYS A 374 26.50 5.85 -8.24
C LYS A 374 25.15 5.25 -7.80
N ASP A 375 24.79 5.40 -6.54
CA ASP A 375 23.49 4.97 -6.01
C ASP A 375 22.34 5.83 -6.53
N LEU A 376 22.54 7.14 -6.65
CA LEU A 376 21.57 8.05 -7.25
C LEU A 376 21.37 7.76 -8.74
N GLU A 377 22.46 7.47 -9.46
CA GLU A 377 22.42 7.11 -10.88
C GLU A 377 21.68 5.78 -11.09
N ALA A 378 21.92 4.78 -10.22
CA ALA A 378 21.18 3.51 -10.26
C ALA A 378 19.69 3.69 -9.94
N LYS A 379 19.35 4.54 -8.97
CA LYS A 379 17.95 4.88 -8.66
C LYS A 379 17.28 5.58 -9.84
N LEU A 380 17.96 6.53 -10.48
CA LEU A 380 17.45 7.26 -11.62
C LEU A 380 17.09 6.31 -12.77
N VAL A 381 17.99 5.41 -13.13
CA VAL A 381 17.75 4.38 -14.17
C VAL A 381 16.57 3.48 -13.81
N ALA A 382 16.45 3.06 -12.54
CA ALA A 382 15.33 2.23 -12.09
C ALA A 382 13.98 2.95 -12.15
N THR A 383 13.95 4.24 -11.79
CA THR A 383 12.74 5.08 -11.91
C THR A 383 12.37 5.34 -13.37
N GLU A 384 13.34 5.60 -14.25
CA GLU A 384 13.09 5.79 -15.69
C GLU A 384 12.51 4.52 -16.32
N ALA A 385 13.09 3.35 -16.03
CA ALA A 385 12.57 2.08 -16.52
C ALA A 385 11.15 1.78 -16.00
N SER A 386 10.84 2.21 -14.77
CA SER A 386 9.49 2.08 -14.21
C SER A 386 8.50 3.04 -14.87
N ALA A 387 8.91 4.29 -15.13
CA ALA A 387 8.11 5.28 -15.83
C ALA A 387 7.77 4.82 -17.26
N GLU A 388 8.75 4.30 -18.00
CA GLU A 388 8.55 3.77 -19.35
C GLU A 388 7.56 2.59 -19.35
N LYS A 389 7.65 1.67 -18.38
CA LYS A 389 6.66 0.58 -18.22
C LYS A 389 5.24 1.11 -17.98
N TYR A 390 5.08 2.15 -17.15
CA TYR A 390 3.76 2.75 -16.90
C TYR A 390 3.23 3.50 -18.12
N GLU A 391 4.10 4.13 -18.90
CA GLU A 391 3.74 4.80 -20.15
C GLU A 391 3.23 3.80 -21.20
N VAL A 392 3.88 2.64 -21.34
CA VAL A 392 3.39 1.55 -22.21
C VAL A 392 2.01 1.07 -21.76
N LYS A 393 1.82 0.81 -20.46
CA LYS A 393 0.53 0.37 -19.91
C LYS A 393 -0.57 1.42 -20.12
N TYR A 394 -0.25 2.70 -19.94
CA TYR A 394 -1.17 3.80 -20.20
C TYR A 394 -1.57 3.85 -21.67
N ASN A 395 -0.62 3.74 -22.59
CA ASN A 395 -0.89 3.72 -24.03
C ASN A 395 -1.78 2.55 -24.45
N ASP A 396 -1.58 1.36 -23.87
CA ASP A 396 -2.43 0.21 -24.15
C ASP A 396 -3.84 0.35 -23.57
N ALA A 397 -3.97 0.89 -22.35
CA ALA A 397 -5.27 1.23 -21.78
C ALA A 397 -6.00 2.28 -22.63
N GLN A 398 -5.29 3.29 -23.14
CA GLN A 398 -5.86 4.33 -24.00
C GLN A 398 -6.35 3.77 -25.34
N LYS A 399 -5.61 2.82 -25.95
CA LYS A 399 -6.07 2.10 -27.16
C LYS A 399 -7.36 1.34 -26.88
N ASN A 400 -7.45 0.63 -25.75
CA ASN A 400 -8.64 -0.11 -25.36
C ASN A 400 -9.84 0.82 -25.15
N ILE A 401 -9.65 1.93 -24.43
CA ILE A 401 -10.69 2.94 -24.22
C ILE A 401 -11.17 3.51 -25.56
N ASN A 402 -10.27 3.84 -26.48
CA ASN A 402 -10.65 4.34 -27.80
C ASN A 402 -11.42 3.30 -28.63
N ALA A 403 -11.06 2.02 -28.55
CA ALA A 403 -11.82 0.94 -29.19
C ALA A 403 -13.24 0.82 -28.61
N VAL A 404 -13.37 0.95 -27.29
CA VAL A 404 -14.67 0.95 -26.60
C VAL A 404 -15.52 2.15 -27.00
N LYS A 405 -14.96 3.36 -27.09
CA LYS A 405 -15.69 4.55 -27.60
C LYS A 405 -16.29 4.32 -28.97
N ILE A 406 -15.51 3.76 -29.89
CA ILE A 406 -15.96 3.44 -31.25
C ILE A 406 -17.09 2.39 -31.20
N ALA A 407 -16.93 1.32 -30.41
CA ALA A 407 -17.94 0.28 -30.27
C ALA A 407 -19.27 0.84 -29.72
N ILE A 408 -19.20 1.70 -28.70
CA ILE A 408 -20.37 2.36 -28.10
C ILE A 408 -21.05 3.26 -29.13
N GLN A 409 -20.28 4.05 -29.90
CA GLN A 409 -20.83 4.90 -30.95
C GLN A 409 -21.56 4.08 -32.03
N VAL A 410 -20.98 2.94 -32.44
CA VAL A 410 -21.60 2.02 -33.41
C VAL A 410 -22.89 1.44 -32.84
N LEU A 411 -22.88 0.97 -31.59
CA LEU A 411 -24.07 0.43 -30.92
C LEU A 411 -25.18 1.47 -30.78
N PHE A 412 -24.84 2.70 -30.36
CA PHE A 412 -25.77 3.82 -30.23
C PHE A 412 -26.50 4.09 -31.54
N ASN A 413 -25.76 4.12 -32.65
CA ASN A 413 -26.32 4.34 -33.99
C ASN A 413 -27.16 3.14 -34.46
N HIS A 414 -26.70 1.91 -34.22
CA HIS A 414 -27.37 0.69 -34.69
C HIS A 414 -28.70 0.41 -33.97
N VAL A 415 -28.74 0.67 -32.66
CA VAL A 415 -29.96 0.53 -31.83
C VAL A 415 -30.97 1.66 -32.12
N GLY A 416 -30.56 2.68 -32.90
CA GLY A 416 -31.42 3.80 -33.29
C GLY A 416 -31.74 4.72 -32.12
N CYS A 417 -30.75 4.99 -31.26
CA CYS A 417 -30.90 5.92 -30.15
C CYS A 417 -31.09 7.35 -30.69
N ASN A 418 -31.86 8.19 -29.98
CA ASN A 418 -32.20 9.52 -30.46
C ASN A 418 -30.99 10.48 -30.36
N ALA A 419 -30.29 10.70 -31.48
CA ALA A 419 -29.14 11.59 -31.56
C ALA A 419 -29.48 13.06 -31.21
N GLN A 420 -30.71 13.51 -31.48
CA GLN A 420 -31.16 14.88 -31.13
C GLN A 420 -31.23 15.08 -29.61
N ALA A 421 -31.75 14.10 -28.88
CA ALA A 421 -31.85 14.16 -27.42
C ALA A 421 -30.47 14.16 -26.73
N MET A 422 -29.47 13.51 -27.34
CA MET A 422 -28.08 13.54 -26.86
C MET A 422 -27.38 14.85 -27.18
N ALA A 423 -27.54 15.37 -28.41
CA ALA A 423 -26.94 16.64 -28.82
C ALA A 423 -27.43 17.82 -27.98
N GLU A 424 -28.70 17.85 -27.59
CA GLU A 424 -29.26 18.89 -26.70
C GLU A 424 -28.76 18.80 -25.25
N MET A 425 -28.40 17.61 -24.77
CA MET A 425 -28.05 17.37 -23.37
C MET A 425 -26.53 17.40 -23.12
N LEU A 426 -25.71 17.00 -24.10
CA LEU A 426 -24.24 16.92 -23.97
C LEU A 426 -23.47 17.79 -24.97
N GLY A 427 -24.13 18.46 -25.91
CA GLY A 427 -23.52 19.42 -26.85
C GLY A 427 -22.69 18.81 -27.99
N GLU A 428 -22.18 17.59 -27.82
CA GLU A 428 -21.38 16.87 -28.82
C GLU A 428 -22.01 15.51 -29.17
N ASN A 429 -22.00 15.17 -30.46
CA ASN A 429 -22.53 13.90 -30.98
C ASN A 429 -21.52 12.74 -31.00
N ILE A 430 -20.38 12.92 -30.33
CA ILE A 430 -19.25 11.97 -30.34
C ILE A 430 -19.03 11.43 -28.92
N VAL A 431 -18.80 10.11 -28.82
CA VAL A 431 -18.41 9.47 -27.56
C VAL A 431 -16.99 9.92 -27.16
N THR A 432 -16.87 10.58 -26.00
CA THR A 432 -15.66 11.01 -25.31
C THR A 432 -15.50 10.26 -23.98
N ASP A 433 -14.35 10.38 -23.31
CA ASP A 433 -14.09 9.68 -22.04
C ASP A 433 -15.09 10.08 -20.94
N VAL A 434 -15.52 11.34 -20.95
CA VAL A 434 -16.40 11.90 -19.91
C VAL A 434 -17.85 11.49 -20.12
N ASN A 435 -18.26 11.31 -21.38
CA ASN A 435 -19.66 11.05 -21.74
C ASN A 435 -19.98 9.57 -22.02
N MET A 436 -18.97 8.69 -22.01
CA MET A 436 -19.10 7.28 -22.39
C MET A 436 -20.17 6.54 -21.59
N MET A 437 -20.29 6.84 -20.30
CA MET A 437 -21.29 6.24 -19.41
C MET A 437 -22.72 6.68 -19.75
N GLN A 438 -22.90 7.94 -20.11
CA GLN A 438 -24.21 8.50 -20.50
C GLN A 438 -24.67 7.87 -21.83
N TYR A 439 -23.76 7.69 -22.79
CA TYR A 439 -24.06 6.96 -24.03
C TYR A 439 -24.49 5.52 -23.77
N LEU A 440 -23.79 4.79 -22.89
CA LEU A 440 -24.16 3.42 -22.51
C LEU A 440 -25.54 3.36 -21.83
N GLY A 441 -25.85 4.28 -20.92
CA GLY A 441 -27.15 4.35 -20.26
C GLY A 441 -28.30 4.58 -21.25
N MET A 442 -28.09 5.41 -22.27
CA MET A 442 -29.08 5.64 -23.33
C MET A 442 -29.27 4.41 -24.23
N VAL A 443 -28.17 3.71 -24.56
CA VAL A 443 -28.23 2.44 -25.30
C VAL A 443 -29.00 1.39 -24.50
N GLU A 444 -28.74 1.29 -23.20
CA GLU A 444 -29.46 0.39 -22.29
C GLU A 444 -30.96 0.71 -22.25
N GLN A 445 -31.33 1.97 -22.04
CA GLN A 445 -32.73 2.41 -22.04
C GLN A 445 -33.42 2.01 -23.35
N ARG A 446 -32.80 2.32 -24.49
CA ARG A 446 -33.39 2.05 -25.80
C ARG A 446 -33.52 0.54 -26.09
N THR A 447 -32.54 -0.24 -25.68
CA THR A 447 -32.57 -1.71 -25.83
C THR A 447 -33.65 -2.33 -24.95
N ASN A 448 -33.83 -1.81 -23.73
CA ASN A 448 -34.92 -2.21 -22.84
C ASN A 448 -36.31 -1.87 -23.42
N GLU A 449 -36.49 -0.70 -24.04
CA GLU A 449 -37.73 -0.35 -24.74
C GLU A 449 -38.04 -1.34 -25.87
N ILE A 450 -37.04 -1.69 -26.69
CA ILE A 450 -37.18 -2.65 -27.78
C ILE A 450 -37.56 -4.05 -27.24
N LEU A 451 -36.90 -4.50 -26.17
CA LEU A 451 -37.21 -5.76 -25.49
C LEU A 451 -38.65 -5.78 -24.93
N GLN A 452 -39.10 -4.69 -24.32
CA GLN A 452 -40.48 -4.57 -23.83
C GLN A 452 -41.49 -4.63 -24.98
N GLN A 453 -41.25 -3.90 -26.07
CA GLN A 453 -42.11 -3.97 -27.26
C GLN A 453 -42.17 -5.39 -27.85
N TYR A 454 -41.04 -6.07 -27.91
CA TYR A 454 -40.98 -7.47 -28.35
C TYR A 454 -41.75 -8.41 -27.41
N ALA A 455 -41.63 -8.24 -26.08
CA ALA A 455 -42.38 -9.02 -25.09
C ALA A 455 -43.90 -8.82 -25.23
N HIS A 456 -44.33 -7.58 -25.47
CA HIS A 456 -45.73 -7.26 -25.75
C HIS A 456 -46.23 -7.89 -27.05
N PHE A 457 -45.41 -7.87 -28.11
CA PHE A 457 -45.71 -8.53 -29.38
C PHE A 457 -45.78 -10.06 -29.25
N GLN A 458 -44.91 -10.67 -28.43
CA GLN A 458 -44.94 -12.11 -28.18
C GLN A 458 -46.22 -12.53 -27.44
N LYS A 459 -46.66 -11.74 -26.45
CA LYS A 459 -47.92 -11.95 -25.73
C LYS A 459 -49.15 -11.80 -26.62
N SER A 460 -49.17 -10.81 -27.51
CA SER A 460 -50.29 -10.63 -28.44
C SER A 460 -50.34 -11.75 -29.49
N ARG A 461 -49.18 -12.28 -29.89
CA ARG A 461 -49.06 -13.43 -30.80
C ARG A 461 -49.42 -14.76 -30.14
N SER A 462 -49.16 -14.96 -28.85
CA SER A 462 -49.65 -16.14 -28.12
C SER A 462 -51.16 -16.06 -27.88
N ALA A 463 -51.69 -14.87 -27.58
CA ALA A 463 -53.13 -14.66 -27.40
C ALA A 463 -53.95 -14.87 -28.69
N SER A 464 -53.34 -14.72 -29.87
CA SER A 464 -54.01 -15.00 -31.15
C SER A 464 -53.99 -16.48 -31.55
N LEU A 465 -53.15 -17.33 -30.93
CA LEU A 465 -53.16 -18.79 -31.12
C LEU A 465 -54.17 -19.52 -30.22
N ASP A 466 -54.57 -18.93 -29.09
CA ASP A 466 -55.49 -19.53 -28.10
C ASP A 466 -56.99 -19.41 -28.47
N LEU A 467 -57.33 -18.92 -29.67
CA LEU A 467 -58.73 -18.75 -30.13
C LEU A 467 -59.33 -19.99 -30.82
N LEU A 468 -58.71 -21.17 -30.74
CA LEU A 468 -59.18 -22.39 -31.42
C LEU A 468 -59.33 -23.66 -30.55
N ASP A 469 -59.35 -23.58 -29.21
CA ASP A 469 -59.94 -24.69 -28.44
C ASP A 469 -60.50 -24.30 -27.05
N ASN A 470 -61.50 -25.06 -26.62
CA ASN A 470 -62.52 -24.79 -25.59
C ASN A 470 -62.00 -24.53 -24.14
N PRO A 471 -62.81 -23.90 -23.26
CA PRO A 471 -62.37 -23.34 -21.99
C PRO A 471 -62.63 -24.27 -20.79
N VAL A 472 -61.59 -24.89 -20.22
CA VAL A 472 -61.67 -25.49 -18.87
C VAL A 472 -60.32 -25.34 -18.15
N LEU A 473 -60.41 -24.86 -16.91
CA LEU A 473 -59.38 -24.75 -15.86
C LEU A 473 -58.49 -23.50 -15.89
N GLY A 474 -58.86 -22.56 -15.01
CA GLY A 474 -57.95 -21.56 -14.50
C GLY A 474 -56.72 -22.20 -13.85
N HIS A 475 -55.56 -21.90 -14.41
CA HIS A 475 -54.30 -21.85 -13.70
C HIS A 475 -53.59 -20.59 -14.15
N GLY A 476 -53.31 -19.71 -13.19
CA GLY A 476 -52.57 -18.47 -13.42
C GLY A 476 -51.26 -18.78 -14.14
N LEU A 477 -51.03 -18.08 -15.25
CA LEU A 477 -49.77 -18.08 -15.97
C LEU A 477 -48.66 -17.73 -14.98
N SER A 478 -47.81 -18.72 -14.70
CA SER A 478 -46.68 -18.59 -13.80
C SER A 478 -45.74 -17.48 -14.28
N SER A 479 -45.34 -16.64 -13.33
CA SER A 479 -44.32 -15.59 -13.40
C SER A 479 -43.03 -16.00 -14.14
N HIS A 480 -42.79 -17.30 -14.35
CA HIS A 480 -41.61 -17.84 -15.03
C HIS A 480 -41.50 -17.49 -16.53
N GLN A 481 -42.60 -17.36 -17.29
CA GLN A 481 -42.51 -16.99 -18.71
C GLN A 481 -42.27 -15.49 -18.92
N LEU A 482 -42.53 -14.66 -17.91
CA LEU A 482 -42.21 -13.22 -17.92
C LEU A 482 -40.72 -12.94 -17.62
N HIS A 483 -40.06 -13.86 -16.90
CA HIS A 483 -38.64 -13.74 -16.56
C HIS A 483 -37.68 -14.07 -17.71
N ALA A 484 -38.14 -14.78 -18.75
CA ALA A 484 -37.30 -15.22 -19.86
C ALA A 484 -37.10 -14.16 -20.97
N VAL A 485 -37.92 -13.10 -21.00
CA VAL A 485 -37.90 -12.10 -22.09
C VAL A 485 -37.38 -10.72 -21.62
N LEU A 486 -37.61 -10.31 -20.37
CA LEU A 486 -37.29 -8.94 -19.95
C LEU A 486 -35.85 -8.71 -19.48
N GLY A 487 -35.09 -9.76 -19.16
CA GLY A 487 -33.80 -9.59 -18.47
C GLY A 487 -33.98 -8.95 -17.08
N ILE A 488 -33.22 -9.42 -16.10
CA ILE A 488 -33.21 -8.79 -14.79
C ILE A 488 -32.31 -7.56 -14.93
N GLY A 489 -32.91 -6.36 -15.02
CA GLY A 489 -32.16 -5.12 -14.82
C GLY A 489 -31.49 -5.11 -13.44
N PRO A 490 -30.34 -4.43 -13.27
CA PRO A 490 -29.64 -4.43 -12.00
C PRO A 490 -30.58 -3.94 -10.88
N PRO A 491 -30.65 -4.65 -9.73
CA PRO A 491 -31.72 -4.46 -8.74
C PRO A 491 -31.64 -3.14 -7.95
N MET A 492 -30.77 -2.18 -8.31
CA MET A 492 -30.54 -0.97 -7.51
C MET A 492 -30.42 0.31 -8.37
N PRO A 493 -30.94 1.45 -7.87
CA PRO A 493 -30.75 2.75 -8.50
C PRO A 493 -29.31 3.26 -8.33
N MET A 494 -28.86 4.07 -9.29
CA MET A 494 -27.50 4.63 -9.37
C MET A 494 -27.07 5.35 -8.08
N GLY A 495 -25.96 4.92 -7.48
CA GLY A 495 -25.26 5.59 -6.37
C GLY A 495 -25.21 4.84 -5.03
N GLY A 496 -25.89 3.69 -4.89
CA GLY A 496 -25.72 2.81 -3.74
C GLY A 496 -24.98 1.53 -4.14
N GLU A 497 -23.83 1.23 -3.55
CA GLU A 497 -23.21 -0.10 -3.71
C GLU A 497 -23.94 -1.12 -2.82
N PRO A 498 -24.47 -2.23 -3.38
CA PRO A 498 -24.76 -3.42 -2.59
C PRO A 498 -23.52 -4.32 -2.64
N LEU A 499 -23.03 -4.71 -1.47
CA LEU A 499 -22.00 -5.74 -1.34
C LEU A 499 -22.55 -7.09 -1.83
N GLN A 500 -22.45 -7.36 -3.13
CA GLN A 500 -22.76 -8.66 -3.73
C GLN A 500 -21.46 -9.37 -4.10
N ILE A 501 -21.04 -10.28 -3.22
CA ILE A 501 -19.90 -11.16 -3.42
C ILE A 501 -20.39 -12.34 -4.28
N ASN A 502 -20.12 -12.31 -5.59
CA ASN A 502 -20.18 -13.52 -6.41
C ASN A 502 -18.84 -14.28 -6.33
N PRO A 503 -18.85 -15.62 -6.19
CA PRO A 503 -17.62 -16.40 -6.13
C PRO A 503 -16.89 -16.39 -7.48
N PRO A 504 -15.55 -16.22 -7.50
CA PRO A 504 -14.77 -16.20 -8.75
C PRO A 504 -14.79 -17.55 -9.48
N ASN A 505 -14.78 -17.48 -10.81
CA ASN A 505 -14.60 -18.61 -11.72
C ASN A 505 -13.18 -19.18 -11.57
N LEU A 506 -13.04 -20.50 -11.63
CA LEU A 506 -11.84 -21.23 -11.19
C LEU A 506 -10.68 -21.26 -12.22
N GLU A 507 -10.83 -20.61 -13.38
CA GLU A 507 -9.89 -20.76 -14.50
C GLU A 507 -8.96 -19.56 -14.74
N ASP A 508 -9.16 -18.41 -14.09
CA ASP A 508 -8.33 -17.20 -14.32
C ASP A 508 -7.10 -17.04 -13.39
N TYR A 509 -6.74 -18.07 -12.63
CA TYR A 509 -5.55 -18.07 -11.76
C TYR A 509 -4.56 -19.19 -12.10
N SER A 510 -4.33 -19.42 -13.38
CA SER A 510 -3.22 -20.26 -13.84
C SER A 510 -2.44 -19.57 -14.96
N SER A 511 -1.72 -18.50 -14.63
CA SER A 511 -0.53 -18.12 -15.37
C SER A 511 0.54 -17.62 -14.41
N ASP A 512 1.57 -18.45 -14.26
CA ASP A 512 2.97 -18.16 -13.96
C ASP A 512 3.31 -16.68 -13.71
N GLU A 513 3.46 -16.30 -12.44
CA GLU A 513 4.39 -15.24 -12.04
C GLU A 513 5.17 -15.74 -10.81
N ASP A 514 6.13 -16.63 -11.05
CA ASP A 514 7.26 -16.86 -10.16
C ASP A 514 8.21 -15.66 -10.25
N GLU A 515 7.90 -14.56 -9.56
CA GLU A 515 8.90 -13.53 -9.25
C GLU A 515 9.74 -13.98 -8.04
N MET A 516 10.97 -14.37 -8.35
CA MET A 516 12.07 -14.61 -7.41
C MET A 516 12.37 -13.34 -6.62
N VAL A 517 11.77 -13.20 -5.43
CA VAL A 517 12.21 -12.20 -4.45
C VAL A 517 13.45 -12.74 -3.73
N ASP A 518 14.61 -12.26 -4.16
CA ASP A 518 15.88 -12.42 -3.46
C ASP A 518 15.84 -11.64 -2.14
N HIS A 519 15.43 -12.31 -1.06
CA HIS A 519 15.58 -11.78 0.30
C HIS A 519 17.00 -12.01 0.80
N GLY A 520 17.93 -11.23 0.26
CA GLY A 520 19.24 -10.99 0.82
C GLY A 520 19.28 -9.66 1.56
N VAL A 521 19.63 -9.71 2.85
CA VAL A 521 20.20 -8.60 3.64
C VAL A 521 19.21 -7.58 4.24
N ALA A 522 18.27 -8.02 5.08
CA ALA A 522 17.71 -7.17 6.14
C ALA A 522 16.93 -7.97 7.20
N ASP A 523 17.55 -8.95 7.84
CA ASP A 523 17.01 -9.42 9.13
C ASP A 523 18.13 -9.89 10.05
N GLY A 524 18.47 -9.02 10.99
CA GLY A 524 19.62 -9.18 11.85
C GLY A 524 19.45 -8.44 13.16
N MET A 525 18.33 -8.61 13.86
CA MET A 525 18.22 -8.27 15.29
C MET A 525 17.17 -9.12 16.04
N HIS A 526 17.09 -10.44 15.81
CA HIS A 526 16.43 -11.34 16.78
C HIS A 526 17.27 -12.60 17.02
N PRO A 527 17.46 -13.02 18.29
CA PRO A 527 18.19 -14.24 18.62
C PRO A 527 17.40 -15.45 18.11
N LEU A 528 18.01 -16.23 17.20
CA LEU A 528 17.38 -17.40 16.58
C LEU A 528 17.13 -18.51 17.59
N THR A 529 15.99 -19.17 17.46
CA THR A 529 15.62 -20.33 18.26
C THR A 529 16.41 -21.58 17.83
N ARG A 530 16.53 -22.57 18.73
CA ARG A 530 17.31 -23.80 18.49
C ARG A 530 16.84 -24.58 17.24
N ASP A 531 15.55 -24.51 16.93
CA ASP A 531 14.96 -25.24 15.82
C ASP A 531 15.18 -24.53 14.48
N GLU A 532 15.20 -23.18 14.46
CA GLU A 532 15.58 -22.37 13.30
C GLU A 532 17.06 -22.57 12.93
N LEU A 533 17.93 -22.69 13.94
CA LEU A 533 19.34 -22.98 13.73
C LEU A 533 19.52 -24.35 13.05
N LYS A 534 18.83 -25.39 13.55
CA LYS A 534 18.86 -26.74 12.96
C LYS A 534 18.38 -26.75 11.51
N LEU A 535 17.32 -26.01 11.18
CA LEU A 535 16.80 -25.89 9.83
C LEU A 535 17.79 -25.19 8.88
N ARG A 536 18.45 -24.12 9.33
CA ARG A 536 19.50 -23.46 8.54
C ARG A 536 20.71 -24.36 8.33
N THR A 537 21.14 -25.11 9.34
CA THR A 537 22.26 -26.06 9.20
C THR A 537 21.92 -27.20 8.24
N LEU A 538 20.71 -27.77 8.31
CA LEU A 538 20.24 -28.81 7.39
C LEU A 538 20.15 -28.31 5.93
N LYS A 539 19.71 -27.05 5.74
CA LYS A 539 19.64 -26.42 4.42
C LYS A 539 21.04 -26.14 3.84
N GLY A 540 21.99 -25.75 4.70
CA GLY A 540 23.40 -25.61 4.32
C GLY A 540 24.07 -26.94 3.95
N LEU A 541 23.78 -28.01 4.70
CA LEU A 541 24.34 -29.34 4.45
C LEU A 541 23.86 -29.93 3.11
N ARG A 542 22.58 -29.71 2.76
CA ARG A 542 22.02 -30.10 1.45
C ARG A 542 22.63 -29.34 0.28
N ARG A 543 23.07 -28.10 0.48
CA ARG A 543 23.80 -27.33 -0.56
C ARG A 543 25.25 -27.79 -0.70
N SER A 544 25.89 -28.24 0.38
CA SER A 544 27.29 -28.68 0.37
C SER A 544 27.51 -30.08 -0.25
N SER A 545 26.48 -30.92 -0.36
CA SER A 545 26.63 -32.32 -0.82
C SER A 545 26.26 -32.56 -2.29
N GLY A 546 26.39 -31.56 -3.17
CA GLY A 546 26.09 -31.69 -4.60
C GLY A 546 27.17 -32.40 -5.41
N LEU A 547 27.20 -33.73 -5.38
CA LEU A 547 27.87 -34.59 -6.38
C LEU A 547 26.82 -35.04 -7.42
N MET A 548 26.98 -34.58 -8.66
CA MET A 548 26.22 -35.04 -9.84
C MET A 548 26.70 -36.42 -10.29
N PRO A 549 25.82 -37.31 -10.81
CA PRO A 549 26.21 -38.26 -11.82
C PRO A 549 25.70 -37.83 -13.20
N ASN A 550 26.65 -37.69 -14.11
CA ASN A 550 26.47 -37.63 -15.56
C ASN A 550 26.11 -39.05 -16.09
N VAL A 551 25.43 -39.14 -17.24
CA VAL A 551 25.70 -40.09 -18.38
C VAL A 551 24.44 -40.41 -19.23
N ALA A 552 24.57 -39.99 -20.49
CA ALA A 552 24.22 -40.62 -21.77
C ALA A 552 22.80 -40.64 -22.35
N ALA A 553 22.76 -40.05 -23.55
CA ALA A 553 21.85 -40.30 -24.66
C ALA A 553 22.11 -41.63 -25.37
N GLN A 554 21.04 -42.25 -25.87
CA GLN A 554 20.87 -43.17 -27.03
C GLN A 554 19.53 -43.91 -26.78
N GLY A 555 18.62 -44.20 -27.69
CA GLY A 555 18.48 -44.05 -29.13
C GLY A 555 17.07 -44.55 -29.48
N ARG A 556 16.53 -44.11 -30.63
CA ARG A 556 15.30 -44.65 -31.22
C ARG A 556 15.48 -46.14 -31.47
N ASP A 557 14.48 -46.98 -31.15
CA ASP A 557 14.04 -47.97 -32.13
C ASP A 557 12.65 -48.58 -31.86
N THR A 558 12.01 -48.89 -32.97
CA THR A 558 10.68 -49.49 -33.10
C THR A 558 10.75 -51.01 -33.02
N LYS A 559 9.78 -51.68 -32.34
CA LYS A 559 9.18 -52.93 -32.85
C LYS A 559 8.00 -53.46 -32.03
N LYS A 560 6.92 -53.74 -32.77
CA LYS A 560 5.83 -54.67 -32.46
C LYS A 560 6.36 -56.05 -32.09
N THR A 561 5.75 -56.71 -31.10
CA THR A 561 5.36 -58.13 -31.18
C THR A 561 4.28 -58.50 -30.15
N ARG A 562 3.21 -59.11 -30.66
CA ARG A 562 2.15 -59.82 -29.92
C ARG A 562 2.73 -61.09 -29.28
N HIS A 563 2.25 -61.49 -28.10
CA HIS A 563 1.84 -62.87 -27.73
C HIS A 563 1.20 -62.83 -26.33
N LYS A 564 -0.13 -63.00 -26.23
CA LYS A 564 -0.89 -64.24 -25.96
C LYS A 564 -0.82 -64.69 -24.48
N LYS A 565 -2.01 -64.68 -23.87
CA LYS A 565 -2.44 -65.31 -22.59
C LYS A 565 -2.01 -66.79 -22.50
N PRO A 566 -2.06 -67.42 -21.30
CA PRO A 566 -3.31 -68.04 -20.78
C PRO A 566 -3.59 -67.70 -19.29
N LYS A 567 -4.84 -67.37 -18.93
CA LYS A 567 -5.81 -68.22 -18.20
C LYS A 567 -5.35 -68.69 -16.81
N SER A 568 -5.89 -68.07 -15.77
CA SER A 568 -7.03 -68.61 -14.99
C SER A 568 -7.88 -67.46 -14.51
#